data_AF-Q4DYG0-F1
#
_entry.id   AF-Q4DYG0-F1
#
_cell.length_a   1.000
_cell.length_b   1.000
_cell.length_c   1.000
_cell.angle_alpha   90.00
_cell.angle_beta   90.00
_cell.angle_gamma   90.00
#
_symmetry.space_group_name_H-M   'P 1'
#
loop_
_entity.id
_entity.type
_entity.pdbx_description
1 polymer ?
#
loop_
_entity_poly.entity_id
_entity_poly.type
_entity_poly.pdbx_seq_one_letter_code
_entity_poly.pdbx_strand_id
1 'polypeptide(L)'
;MEGSSELSQEERRRRQRRRRLAAKSPETRRRRLQYSRRHNEKDGRLLYCDYCDLFVSSAQRTWMQHLRGVRHMEAMEAYYAMVEARDPAWVKAFREDVVRAHVEERIRQQQLALGKGASVPMPAMTLGYVGHQGIVVGGTQQPGGTHTRVGGGNNNSTSPQCGSPSVRVGGLLVAAATPPVVKIDGKALPMPRSNQTTHQP
;
A
#
# COMPACT_ATOMS: atom_id res chain seq x y z
N MET A 1 -19.03 28.17 32.70
CA MET A 1 -18.95 27.00 31.80
C MET A 1 -17.52 26.49 31.85
N GLU A 2 -17.19 25.67 32.85
CA GLU A 2 -15.86 25.09 33.01
C GLU A 2 -15.91 23.61 32.63
N GLY A 3 -15.42 23.31 31.42
CA GLY A 3 -15.27 21.95 30.91
C GLY A 3 -14.19 21.22 31.69
N SER A 4 -14.55 20.66 32.84
CA SER A 4 -13.72 19.71 33.59
C SER A 4 -13.60 18.43 32.76
N SER A 5 -12.60 18.42 31.87
CA SER A 5 -12.24 17.27 31.07
C SER A 5 -11.91 16.09 31.98
N GLU A 6 -12.76 15.07 31.98
CA GLU A 6 -12.44 13.75 32.50
C GLU A 6 -11.32 13.14 31.64
N LEU A 7 -10.07 13.52 31.97
CA LEU A 7 -8.91 12.78 31.51
C LEU A 7 -9.06 11.35 32.04
N SER A 8 -9.41 10.44 31.14
CA SER A 8 -9.51 9.00 31.37
C SER A 8 -8.43 8.55 32.35
N GLN A 9 -8.79 7.74 33.37
CA GLN A 9 -7.85 7.29 34.41
C GLN A 9 -6.53 6.76 33.84
N GLU A 10 -6.58 6.16 32.65
CA GLU A 10 -5.40 5.71 31.90
C GLU A 10 -4.45 6.85 31.53
N GLU A 11 -4.97 7.99 31.08
CA GLU A 11 -4.17 9.16 30.75
C GLU A 11 -3.55 9.78 32.01
N ARG A 12 -4.27 9.80 33.14
CA ARG A 12 -3.72 10.22 34.44
C ARG A 12 -2.58 9.29 34.87
N ARG A 13 -2.74 7.96 34.74
CA ARG A 13 -1.69 6.98 35.03
C ARG A 13 -0.47 7.14 34.12
N ARG A 14 -0.67 7.37 32.82
CA ARG A 14 0.42 7.65 31.86
C ARG A 14 1.21 8.90 32.24
N ARG A 15 0.52 10.00 32.59
CA ARG A 15 1.18 11.24 33.03
C ARG A 15 1.96 11.05 34.32
N GLN A 16 1.38 10.37 35.31
CA GLN A 16 2.07 10.11 36.58
C GLN A 16 3.30 9.21 36.38
N ARG A 17 3.22 8.20 35.51
CA ARG A 17 4.37 7.37 35.12
C ARG A 17 5.46 8.18 34.43
N ARG A 18 5.11 9.08 33.50
CA ARG A 18 6.07 9.98 32.83
C ARG A 18 6.77 10.89 33.84
N ARG A 19 6.03 11.50 34.77
CA ARG A 19 6.61 12.34 35.85
C ARG A 19 7.57 11.54 36.73
N ARG A 20 7.19 10.33 37.16
CA ARG A 20 8.07 9.45 37.95
C ARG A 20 9.33 9.06 37.18
N LEU A 21 9.26 8.86 35.87
CA LEU A 21 10.42 8.54 35.04
C LEU A 21 11.31 9.76 34.74
N ALA A 22 10.72 10.95 34.66
CA ALA A 22 11.42 12.22 34.50
C ALA A 22 12.14 12.64 35.80
N ALA A 23 11.54 12.35 36.97
CA ALA A 23 12.14 12.62 38.27
C ALA A 23 13.35 11.73 38.59
N LYS A 24 13.54 10.61 37.86
CA LYS A 24 14.74 9.77 38.04
C LYS A 24 15.96 10.48 37.49
N SER A 25 17.04 10.48 38.26
CA SER A 25 18.31 11.06 37.81
C SER A 25 18.76 10.43 36.49
N PRO A 26 19.42 11.21 35.61
CA PRO A 26 20.00 10.69 34.37
C PRO A 26 20.92 9.48 34.62
N GLU A 27 21.68 9.48 35.71
CA GLU A 27 22.55 8.37 36.11
C GLU A 27 21.78 7.08 36.43
N THR A 28 20.67 7.18 37.17
CA THR A 28 19.81 6.02 37.46
C THR A 28 19.28 5.41 36.16
N ARG A 29 18.93 6.27 35.19
CA ARG A 29 18.49 5.82 33.85
C ARG A 29 19.62 5.12 33.11
N ARG A 30 20.84 5.67 33.11
CA ARG A 30 22.03 5.05 32.49
C ARG A 30 22.36 3.70 33.12
N ARG A 31 22.41 3.59 34.45
CA ARG A 31 22.66 2.33 35.16
C ARG A 31 21.64 1.25 34.78
N ARG A 32 20.35 1.60 34.70
CA ARG A 32 19.30 0.67 34.29
C ARG A 32 19.49 0.19 32.84
N LEU A 33 19.85 1.10 31.93
CA LEU A 33 20.11 0.73 30.53
C LEU A 33 21.34 -0.18 30.40
N GLN A 34 22.42 0.11 31.14
CA GLN A 34 23.60 -0.75 31.19
C GLN A 34 23.29 -2.14 31.74
N TYR A 35 22.53 -2.23 32.83
CA TYR A 35 22.07 -3.50 33.40
C TYR A 35 21.25 -4.30 32.37
N SER A 36 20.27 -3.64 31.73
CA SER A 36 19.47 -4.27 30.69
C SER A 36 20.31 -4.74 29.51
N ARG A 37 21.33 -3.98 29.10
CA ARG A 37 22.24 -4.34 28.01
C ARG A 37 23.03 -5.60 28.37
N ARG A 38 23.66 -5.63 29.55
CA ARG A 38 24.44 -6.79 30.03
C ARG A 38 23.58 -8.06 30.14
N HIS A 39 22.34 -7.93 30.60
CA HIS A 39 21.45 -9.09 30.71
C HIS A 39 21.01 -9.60 29.33
N ASN A 40 20.67 -8.69 28.41
CA ASN A 40 20.33 -9.08 27.04
C ASN A 40 21.52 -9.70 26.31
N GLU A 41 22.73 -9.22 26.55
CA GLU A 41 23.96 -9.78 26.00
C GLU A 41 24.21 -11.20 26.52
N LYS A 42 24.10 -11.41 27.84
CA LYS A 42 24.24 -12.72 28.46
C LYS A 42 23.20 -13.74 27.95
N ASP A 43 21.97 -13.29 27.71
CA ASP A 43 20.87 -14.15 27.25
C ASP A 43 20.85 -14.35 25.72
N GLY A 44 21.77 -13.74 24.96
CA GLY A 44 21.74 -13.77 23.50
C GLY A 44 20.53 -13.04 22.88
N ARG A 45 19.92 -12.11 23.61
CA ARG A 45 18.73 -11.34 23.21
C ARG A 45 19.07 -9.99 22.60
N LEU A 46 20.20 -9.89 21.91
CA LEU A 46 20.62 -8.70 21.18
C LEU A 46 20.62 -9.01 19.68
N LEU A 47 19.98 -8.15 18.90
CA LEU A 47 20.10 -8.09 17.46
C LEU A 47 21.01 -6.92 17.10
N TYR A 48 21.90 -7.14 16.14
CA TYR A 48 22.71 -6.09 15.56
C TYR A 48 21.92 -5.39 14.44
N CYS A 49 22.03 -4.06 14.37
CA CYS A 49 21.46 -3.28 13.28
C CYS A 49 22.60 -2.71 12.42
N ASP A 50 22.71 -3.18 11.18
CA ASP A 50 23.76 -2.79 10.24
C ASP A 50 23.75 -1.29 9.91
N TYR A 51 22.57 -0.69 9.80
CA TYR A 51 22.46 0.76 9.51
C TYR A 51 22.95 1.62 10.67
N CYS A 52 22.74 1.18 11.91
CA CYS A 52 22.99 2.00 13.08
C CYS A 52 24.29 1.67 13.82
N ASP A 53 24.99 0.60 13.42
CA ASP A 53 26.15 0.03 14.11
C ASP A 53 25.92 -0.11 15.63
N LEU A 54 24.77 -0.70 16.01
CA LEU A 54 24.41 -0.86 17.41
C LEU A 54 23.60 -2.12 17.70
N PHE A 55 23.79 -2.65 18.90
CA PHE A 55 23.02 -3.77 19.43
C PHE A 55 21.72 -3.30 20.09
N VAL A 56 20.60 -3.83 19.60
CA VAL A 56 19.24 -3.59 20.11
C VAL A 56 18.71 -4.86 20.75
N SER A 57 17.88 -4.75 21.79
CA SER A 57 17.19 -5.93 22.32
C SER A 57 16.29 -6.57 21.27
N SER A 58 16.36 -7.89 21.15
CA SER A 58 15.55 -8.74 20.27
C SER A 58 14.07 -8.75 20.63
N ALA A 59 13.68 -8.19 21.77
CA ALA A 59 12.28 -8.04 22.12
C ALA A 59 11.54 -7.23 21.04
N GLN A 60 10.47 -7.79 20.49
CA GLN A 60 9.76 -7.25 19.33
C GLN A 60 9.39 -5.76 19.48
N ARG A 61 8.96 -5.36 20.68
CA ARG A 61 8.60 -3.96 20.96
C ARG A 61 9.79 -3.02 20.86
N THR A 62 10.95 -3.40 21.42
CA THR A 62 12.16 -2.55 21.39
C THR A 62 12.76 -2.53 19.99
N TRP A 63 12.74 -3.65 19.29
CA TRP A 63 13.17 -3.74 17.91
C TRP A 63 12.32 -2.86 16.98
N MET A 64 10.99 -2.97 17.06
CA MET A 64 10.08 -2.11 16.28
C MET A 64 10.21 -0.63 16.65
N GLN A 65 10.45 -0.31 17.93
CA GLN A 65 10.71 1.07 18.34
C GLN A 65 12.03 1.60 17.78
N HIS A 66 13.05 0.75 17.67
CA HIS A 66 14.32 1.10 17.04
C HIS A 66 14.16 1.37 15.54
N LEU A 67 13.51 0.46 14.81
CA LEU A 67 13.28 0.61 13.36
C LEU A 67 12.47 1.87 13.01
N ARG A 68 11.55 2.27 13.88
CA ARG A 68 10.74 3.50 13.73
C ARG A 68 11.43 4.75 14.30
N GLY A 69 12.65 4.62 14.80
CA GLY A 69 13.39 5.73 15.40
C GLY A 69 13.99 6.64 14.32
N VAL A 70 13.99 7.95 14.58
CA VAL A 70 14.55 8.97 13.68
C VAL A 70 15.98 8.63 13.26
N ARG A 71 16.84 8.26 14.23
CA ARG A 71 18.22 7.87 13.95
C ARG A 71 18.36 6.68 12.99
N HIS A 72 17.45 5.72 13.05
CA HIS A 72 17.49 4.57 12.14
C HIS A 72 17.07 4.99 10.73
N MET A 73 16.03 5.82 10.62
CA MET A 73 15.59 6.36 9.34
C MET A 73 16.68 7.20 8.68
N GLU A 74 17.32 8.11 9.43
CA GLU A 74 18.44 8.93 8.93
C GLU A 74 19.63 8.07 8.48
N ALA A 75 20.00 7.06 9.26
CA ALA A 75 21.12 6.18 8.91
C ALA A 75 20.81 5.30 7.67
N MET A 76 19.57 4.84 7.55
CA MET A 76 19.10 4.12 6.38
C MET A 76 19.11 5.02 5.13
N GLU A 77 18.59 6.24 5.22
CA GLU A 77 18.60 7.22 4.13
C GLU A 77 20.02 7.57 3.68
N ALA A 78 20.93 7.82 4.63
CA ALA A 78 22.34 8.10 4.34
C ALA A 78 23.02 6.91 3.64
N TYR A 79 22.71 5.68 4.05
CA TYR A 79 23.21 4.48 3.39
C TYR A 79 22.74 4.40 1.92
N TYR A 80 21.44 4.55 1.66
CA TYR A 80 20.93 4.50 0.29
C TYR A 80 21.41 5.66 -0.57
N ALA A 81 21.59 6.86 0.00
CA ALA A 81 22.17 7.99 -0.71
C ALA A 81 23.63 7.72 -1.13
N MET A 82 24.42 7.08 -0.26
CA MET A 82 25.79 6.67 -0.58
C MET A 82 25.81 5.61 -1.69
N VAL A 83 24.94 4.61 -1.62
CA VAL A 83 24.83 3.56 -2.64
C VAL A 83 24.35 4.17 -3.97
N GLU A 84 23.37 5.07 -3.96
CA GLU A 84 22.85 5.74 -5.16
C GLU A 84 23.92 6.59 -5.84
N ALA A 85 24.78 7.26 -5.07
CA ALA A 85 25.90 8.03 -5.60
C ALA A 85 26.98 7.15 -6.26
N ARG A 86 27.15 5.90 -5.80
CA ARG A 86 28.16 4.97 -6.34
C ARG A 86 27.62 4.14 -7.50
N ASP A 87 26.41 3.59 -7.36
CA ASP A 87 25.75 2.74 -8.34
C ASP A 87 24.21 2.93 -8.27
N PRO A 88 23.66 3.82 -9.12
CA PRO A 88 22.22 4.07 -9.15
C PRO A 88 21.42 2.89 -9.72
N ALA A 89 22.04 2.02 -10.55
CA ALA A 89 21.35 0.85 -11.10
C ALA A 89 21.03 -0.16 -10.00
N TRP A 90 21.92 -0.28 -9.01
CA TRP A 90 21.71 -1.16 -7.86
C TRP A 90 20.54 -0.71 -6.98
N VAL A 91 20.44 0.59 -6.68
CA VAL A 91 19.31 1.14 -5.93
C VAL A 91 17.99 0.94 -6.69
N LYS A 92 18.01 1.09 -8.02
CA LYS A 92 16.84 0.82 -8.85
C LYS A 92 16.40 -0.64 -8.77
N ALA A 93 17.34 -1.59 -8.85
CA ALA A 93 17.04 -3.02 -8.72
C ALA A 93 16.40 -3.35 -7.36
N PHE A 94 16.94 -2.82 -6.25
CA PHE A 94 16.31 -3.00 -4.93
C PHE A 94 14.90 -2.42 -4.86
N ARG A 95 14.66 -1.25 -5.45
CA ARG A 95 13.31 -0.66 -5.50
C ARG A 95 12.35 -1.55 -6.28
N GLU A 96 12.78 -2.10 -7.40
CA GLU A 96 11.98 -3.04 -8.21
C GLU A 96 11.67 -4.34 -7.46
N ASP A 97 12.65 -4.90 -6.75
CA ASP A 97 12.46 -6.11 -5.94
C ASP A 97 11.52 -5.88 -4.75
N VAL A 98 11.64 -4.73 -4.07
CA VAL A 98 10.72 -4.36 -3.00
C VAL A 98 9.29 -4.20 -3.52
N VAL A 99 9.11 -3.56 -4.68
CA VAL A 99 7.80 -3.41 -5.31
C VAL A 99 7.22 -4.78 -5.68
N ARG A 100 8.04 -5.67 -6.26
CA ARG A 100 7.63 -7.04 -6.61
C ARG A 100 7.17 -7.82 -5.37
N ALA A 101 7.98 -7.81 -4.31
CA ALA A 101 7.66 -8.49 -3.06
C ALA A 101 6.36 -7.95 -2.42
N HIS A 102 6.10 -6.64 -2.49
CA HIS A 102 4.84 -6.06 -2.01
C HIS A 102 3.63 -6.54 -2.81
N VAL A 103 3.77 -6.69 -4.13
CA VAL A 103 2.69 -7.22 -4.99
C VAL A 103 2.43 -8.69 -4.66
N GLU A 104 3.48 -9.49 -4.53
CA GLU A 104 3.39 -10.91 -4.15
C GLU A 104 2.73 -11.11 -2.78
N GLU A 105 3.13 -10.32 -1.78
CA GLU A 105 2.54 -10.38 -0.45
C GLU A 105 1.06 -9.95 -0.47
N ARG A 106 0.71 -8.94 -1.27
CA ARG A 106 -0.70 -8.53 -1.45
C ARG A 106 -1.52 -9.67 -2.07
N ILE A 107 -1.00 -10.34 -3.09
CA ILE A 107 -1.64 -11.50 -3.71
C ILE A 107 -1.83 -12.61 -2.67
N ARG A 108 -0.79 -12.92 -1.89
CA ARG A 108 -0.85 -13.95 -0.84
C ARG A 108 -1.90 -13.63 0.21
N GLN A 109 -1.96 -12.40 0.70
CA GLN A 109 -2.96 -11.97 1.68
C GLN A 109 -4.39 -12.06 1.13
N GLN A 110 -4.60 -11.69 -0.13
CA GLN A 110 -5.92 -11.79 -0.76
C GLN A 110 -6.35 -13.24 -0.99
N GLN A 111 -5.44 -14.12 -1.40
CA GLN A 111 -5.74 -15.55 -1.51
C GLN A 111 -6.08 -16.17 -0.14
N LEU A 112 -5.43 -15.72 0.94
CA LEU A 112 -5.78 -16.15 2.30
C LEU A 112 -7.16 -15.65 2.74
N ALA A 113 -7.54 -14.44 2.35
CA ALA A 113 -8.82 -13.84 2.76
C ALA A 113 -10.01 -14.32 1.93
N LEU A 114 -9.83 -14.54 0.62
CA LEU A 114 -10.91 -14.82 -0.34
C LEU A 114 -10.90 -16.25 -0.90
N GLY A 115 -9.83 -17.02 -0.63
CA GLY A 115 -9.64 -18.37 -1.13
C GLY A 115 -8.71 -18.48 -2.34
N LYS A 116 -8.21 -19.69 -2.60
CA LYS A 116 -7.35 -19.98 -3.75
C LYS A 116 -8.10 -19.73 -5.06
N GLY A 117 -7.53 -18.92 -5.94
CA GLY A 117 -8.13 -18.57 -7.24
C GLY A 117 -9.01 -17.32 -7.23
N ALA A 118 -9.17 -16.65 -6.08
CA ALA A 118 -9.82 -15.35 -6.03
C ALA A 118 -9.04 -14.32 -6.87
N SER A 119 -9.74 -13.56 -7.71
CA SER A 119 -9.12 -12.52 -8.53
C SER A 119 -8.51 -11.44 -7.64
N VAL A 120 -7.20 -11.26 -7.73
CA VAL A 120 -6.49 -10.18 -7.05
C VAL A 120 -6.70 -8.90 -7.86
N PRO A 121 -7.33 -7.84 -7.32
CA PRO A 121 -7.41 -6.56 -8.01
C PRO A 121 -6.00 -6.02 -8.27
N MET A 122 -5.57 -6.15 -9.53
CA MET A 122 -4.33 -5.59 -10.03
C MET A 122 -4.45 -4.06 -10.08
N PRO A 123 -3.44 -3.31 -9.61
CA PRO A 123 -3.40 -1.86 -9.82
C PRO A 123 -3.34 -1.57 -11.33
N ALA A 124 -3.95 -0.46 -11.75
CA ALA A 124 -3.95 -0.04 -13.14
C ALA A 124 -2.51 0.17 -13.64
N MET A 125 -2.10 -0.61 -14.65
CA MET A 125 -0.80 -0.51 -15.28
C MET A 125 -0.96 -0.32 -16.79
N THR A 126 -0.24 0.64 -17.36
CA THR A 126 -0.22 0.87 -18.80
C THR A 126 0.81 -0.07 -19.43
N LEU A 127 0.37 -1.07 -20.19
CA LEU A 127 1.24 -2.07 -20.83
C LEU A 127 1.82 -1.60 -22.17
N GLY A 128 1.22 -0.58 -22.77
CA GLY A 128 1.64 -0.07 -24.06
C GLY A 128 0.70 1.03 -24.54
N TYR A 129 0.98 1.58 -25.71
CA TYR A 129 0.16 2.60 -26.33
C TYR A 129 -0.25 2.15 -27.73
N VAL A 130 -1.53 2.35 -28.06
CA VAL A 130 -2.04 2.26 -29.43
C VAL A 130 -2.33 3.69 -29.87
N GLY A 131 -1.42 4.26 -30.66
CA GLY A 131 -1.42 5.68 -30.97
C GLY A 131 -1.23 6.52 -29.69
N HIS A 132 -2.23 7.34 -29.35
CA HIS A 132 -2.22 8.17 -28.15
C HIS A 132 -2.98 7.57 -26.95
N GLN A 133 -3.56 6.38 -27.09
CA GLN A 133 -4.30 5.73 -26.00
C GLN A 133 -3.44 4.64 -25.36
N GLY A 134 -3.22 4.74 -24.05
CA GLY A 134 -2.53 3.70 -23.27
C GLY A 134 -3.44 2.49 -23.04
N ILE A 135 -2.96 1.29 -23.35
CA ILE A 135 -3.60 0.03 -22.97
C ILE A 135 -3.37 -0.15 -21.47
N VAL A 136 -4.42 0.10 -20.67
CA VAL A 136 -4.39 -0.09 -19.22
C VAL A 136 -4.98 -1.44 -18.86
N VAL A 137 -4.24 -2.22 -18.06
CA VAL A 137 -4.68 -3.50 -17.52
C VAL A 137 -4.72 -3.42 -16.01
N GLY A 138 -5.81 -3.91 -15.42
CA GLY A 138 -6.09 -3.83 -13.98
C GLY A 138 -6.72 -2.49 -13.56
N GLY A 139 -7.45 -2.53 -12.44
CA GLY A 139 -8.01 -1.36 -11.75
C GLY A 139 -8.95 -0.44 -12.57
N THR A 140 -9.49 0.57 -11.91
CA THR A 140 -10.01 1.79 -12.55
C THR A 140 -8.90 2.84 -12.49
N GLN A 141 -8.61 3.51 -13.60
CA GLN A 141 -7.57 4.55 -13.67
C GLN A 141 -7.88 5.62 -12.61
N GLN A 142 -6.93 5.95 -11.71
CA GLN A 142 -7.09 7.14 -10.88
C GLN A 142 -7.10 8.36 -11.82
N PRO A 143 -8.10 9.26 -11.74
CA PRO A 143 -8.13 10.46 -12.55
C PRO A 143 -7.07 11.46 -12.02
N GLY A 144 -5.83 11.31 -12.48
CA GLY A 144 -4.72 12.23 -12.28
C GLY A 144 -4.49 13.00 -13.57
N GLY A 145 -4.66 14.32 -13.51
CA GLY A 145 -4.89 15.19 -14.66
C GLY A 145 -3.67 15.40 -15.57
N THR A 146 -3.97 15.55 -16.86
CA THR A 146 -3.46 16.62 -17.75
C THR A 146 -4.22 16.53 -19.07
N HIS A 147 -5.47 17.03 -19.12
CA HIS A 147 -6.03 17.53 -20.38
C HIS A 147 -6.96 18.71 -20.07
N THR A 148 -6.57 19.86 -20.63
CA THR A 148 -7.31 21.11 -20.81
C THR A 148 -8.82 21.00 -20.66
N ARG A 149 -9.36 21.60 -19.59
CA ARG A 149 -10.81 21.77 -19.37
C ARG A 149 -11.24 23.12 -19.94
N VAL A 150 -11.89 23.10 -21.10
CA VAL A 150 -12.77 24.18 -21.55
C VAL A 150 -14.17 23.86 -21.05
N GLY A 151 -14.80 24.81 -20.36
CA GLY A 151 -16.25 25.04 -20.34
C GLY A 151 -17.16 24.06 -19.57
N GLY A 152 -17.67 24.51 -18.42
CA GLY A 152 -19.10 24.53 -18.06
C GLY A 152 -19.87 23.24 -17.76
N GLY A 153 -20.55 23.20 -16.60
CA GLY A 153 -21.89 22.59 -16.47
C GLY A 153 -22.06 21.31 -15.63
N ASN A 154 -22.42 21.51 -14.35
CA ASN A 154 -23.43 20.82 -13.53
C ASN A 154 -23.73 19.29 -13.63
N ASN A 155 -23.61 18.63 -12.45
CA ASN A 155 -24.39 17.51 -11.88
C ASN A 155 -24.89 16.34 -12.77
N ASN A 156 -24.38 15.12 -12.53
CA ASN A 156 -25.09 14.06 -11.78
C ASN A 156 -24.23 12.80 -11.64
N SER A 157 -24.18 12.24 -10.43
CA SER A 157 -23.55 10.96 -10.11
C SER A 157 -24.17 9.81 -10.92
N THR A 158 -23.46 9.34 -11.92
CA THR A 158 -23.75 8.07 -12.61
C THR A 158 -22.57 7.14 -12.43
N SER A 159 -22.84 5.99 -11.81
CA SER A 159 -21.92 4.86 -11.70
C SER A 159 -21.42 4.44 -13.08
N PRO A 160 -20.13 4.07 -13.23
CA PRO A 160 -19.65 3.55 -14.49
C PRO A 160 -20.32 2.19 -14.73
N GLN A 161 -21.27 2.14 -15.67
CA GLN A 161 -21.85 0.89 -16.18
C GLN A 161 -20.78 0.19 -17.02
N CYS A 162 -19.94 -0.60 -16.34
CA CYS A 162 -18.96 -1.46 -16.96
C CYS A 162 -19.69 -2.68 -17.56
N GLY A 163 -19.57 -2.90 -18.87
CA GLY A 163 -20.09 -4.10 -19.52
C GLY A 163 -19.36 -5.34 -19.02
N SER A 164 -20.11 -6.42 -18.74
CA SER A 164 -19.52 -7.67 -18.25
C SER A 164 -18.88 -8.46 -19.40
N PRO A 165 -17.65 -8.99 -19.25
CA PRO A 165 -17.04 -9.85 -20.24
C PRO A 165 -17.78 -11.19 -20.36
N SER A 166 -17.70 -11.83 -21.51
CA SER A 166 -18.25 -13.18 -21.69
C SER A 166 -17.42 -14.22 -20.93
N VAL A 167 -18.09 -15.16 -20.28
CA VAL A 167 -17.45 -16.24 -19.53
C VAL A 167 -17.72 -17.55 -20.24
N ARG A 168 -16.66 -18.30 -20.56
CA ARG A 168 -16.74 -19.67 -21.10
C ARG A 168 -16.07 -20.64 -20.13
N VAL A 169 -16.68 -21.81 -19.93
CA VAL A 169 -16.10 -22.92 -19.16
C VAL A 169 -16.18 -24.18 -20.03
N GLY A 170 -15.05 -24.83 -20.30
CA GLY A 170 -14.99 -26.02 -21.15
C GLY A 170 -15.46 -25.81 -22.59
N GLY A 171 -15.33 -24.59 -23.13
CA GLY A 171 -15.82 -24.23 -24.47
C GLY A 171 -17.28 -23.78 -24.53
N LEU A 172 -18.09 -24.07 -23.50
CA LEU A 172 -19.48 -23.64 -23.41
C LEU A 172 -19.59 -22.18 -22.91
N LEU A 173 -20.44 -21.37 -23.54
CA LEU A 173 -20.71 -19.99 -23.13
C LEU A 173 -21.66 -19.99 -21.92
N VAL A 174 -21.15 -19.54 -20.76
CA VAL A 174 -21.87 -19.49 -19.48
C VAL A 174 -22.48 -18.11 -19.24
N ALA A 175 -21.83 -17.06 -19.72
CA ALA A 175 -22.37 -15.70 -19.72
C ALA A 175 -22.00 -15.01 -21.03
N ALA A 176 -23.00 -14.49 -21.74
CA ALA A 176 -22.78 -13.64 -22.91
C ALA A 176 -22.29 -12.27 -22.47
N ALA A 177 -21.44 -11.63 -23.29
CA ALA A 177 -20.96 -10.29 -22.98
C ALA A 177 -22.10 -9.28 -23.12
N THR A 178 -22.29 -8.43 -22.12
CA THR A 178 -23.22 -7.31 -22.21
C THR A 178 -22.41 -6.08 -22.62
N PRO A 179 -22.60 -5.53 -23.83
CA PRO A 179 -21.87 -4.34 -24.24
C PRO A 179 -22.26 -3.14 -23.37
N PRO A 180 -21.32 -2.25 -23.03
CA PRO A 180 -21.62 -1.07 -22.23
C PRO A 180 -22.57 -0.14 -23.01
N VAL A 181 -23.63 0.33 -22.34
CA VAL A 181 -24.56 1.30 -22.91
C VAL A 181 -23.92 2.68 -22.85
N VAL A 182 -23.40 3.16 -23.98
CA VAL A 182 -22.88 4.52 -24.09
C VAL A 182 -24.07 5.47 -24.31
N LYS A 183 -24.30 6.36 -23.34
CA LYS A 183 -25.26 7.47 -23.46
C LYS A 183 -24.48 8.73 -23.83
N ILE A 184 -24.87 9.40 -24.92
CA ILE A 184 -24.41 10.74 -25.27
C ILE A 184 -25.67 11.64 -25.21
N ASP A 185 -25.62 12.73 -24.44
CA ASP A 185 -26.72 13.67 -24.21
C ASP A 185 -28.07 13.07 -23.80
N GLY A 186 -28.06 12.14 -22.85
CA GLY A 186 -29.27 11.63 -22.19
C GLY A 186 -30.18 10.75 -23.06
N LYS A 187 -29.86 10.53 -24.34
CA LYS A 187 -30.54 9.57 -25.22
C LYS A 187 -29.67 8.32 -25.39
N ALA A 188 -30.22 7.16 -25.02
CA ALA A 188 -29.61 5.88 -25.35
C ALA A 188 -29.74 5.67 -26.87
N LEU A 189 -28.61 5.50 -27.57
CA LEU A 189 -28.64 5.11 -28.98
C LEU A 189 -29.12 3.65 -29.08
N PRO A 190 -30.12 3.33 -29.91
CA PRO A 190 -30.44 1.95 -30.22
C PRO A 190 -29.26 1.31 -30.96
N MET A 191 -28.83 0.13 -30.50
CA MET A 191 -27.77 -0.63 -31.17
C MET A 191 -28.13 -0.87 -32.64
N PRO A 192 -27.16 -0.80 -33.58
CA PRO A 192 -27.37 -1.34 -34.90
C PRO A 192 -27.66 -2.85 -34.77
N ARG A 193 -28.82 -3.28 -35.27
CA ARG A 193 -29.14 -4.69 -35.44
C ARG A 193 -28.08 -5.28 -36.36
N SER A 194 -27.13 -6.03 -35.81
CA SER A 194 -26.27 -6.91 -36.58
C SER A 194 -27.17 -7.96 -37.22
N ASN A 195 -27.41 -7.85 -38.52
CA ASN A 195 -28.03 -8.90 -39.30
C ASN A 195 -27.16 -10.15 -39.17
N GLN A 196 -27.69 -11.16 -38.48
CA GLN A 196 -27.12 -12.49 -38.48
C GLN A 196 -27.36 -13.07 -39.88
N THR A 197 -26.36 -12.96 -40.74
CA THR A 197 -26.28 -13.79 -41.94
C THR A 197 -25.89 -15.19 -41.47
N THR A 198 -26.88 -16.06 -41.30
CA THR A 198 -26.67 -17.50 -41.14
C THR A 198 -26.08 -18.05 -42.43
N HIS A 199 -24.77 -18.27 -42.46
CA HIS A 199 -24.19 -19.28 -43.33
C HIS A 199 -24.46 -20.64 -42.68
N GLN A 200 -25.41 -21.38 -43.23
CA GLN A 200 -25.43 -22.84 -43.10
C GLN A 200 -24.47 -23.45 -44.14
N PRO A 201 -23.95 -24.66 -43.88
CA PRO A 201 -22.87 -25.29 -44.62
C PRO A 201 -23.18 -25.53 -46.10
#